data_AF-A0A167BYX8-F1
#
_entry.id   AF-A0A167BYX8-F1
#
_cell.length_a   1.000
_cell.length_b   1.000
_cell.length_c   1.000
_cell.angle_alpha   90.00
_cell.angle_beta   90.00
_cell.angle_gamma   90.00
#
_symmetry.space_group_name_H-M   'P 1'
#
loop_
_entity.id
_entity.type
_entity.pdbx_description
1 polymer ?
#
loop_
_entity_poly.entity_id
_entity_poly.type
_entity_poly.pdbx_seq_one_letter_code
_entity_poly.pdbx_strand_id
1 'polypeptide(L)'
;MRYYFPDKVVHRSINLDIAILDCYHKELKPLEHYIEQMAKQYNPIHLYILQTINGIGRILALAIIYEIGDINRFSSVQKFASYSRLVKCKAESASKIYWQYTSKMGFLGSRRIAASP
;
A
#
# COMPACT_ATOMS: atom_id res chain seq x y z
N MET A 1 4.17 19.34 -25.69
CA MET A 1 3.33 18.29 -26.31
C MET A 1 2.89 18.60 -27.74
N ARG A 2 2.46 19.85 -28.06
CA ARG A 2 1.94 20.18 -29.40
C ARG A 2 2.96 20.13 -30.56
N TYR A 3 4.26 20.22 -30.28
CA TYR A 3 5.31 20.20 -31.32
C TYR A 3 5.70 18.79 -31.80
N TYR A 4 5.29 17.72 -31.09
CA TYR A 4 5.73 16.35 -31.40
C TYR A 4 4.76 15.57 -32.29
N PHE A 5 3.49 15.99 -32.40
CA PHE A 5 2.47 15.30 -33.16
C PHE A 5 1.79 16.28 -34.12
N PRO A 6 2.24 16.42 -35.37
CA PRO A 6 1.71 17.42 -36.30
C PRO A 6 0.29 17.13 -36.81
N ASP A 7 -0.20 15.89 -36.59
CA ASP A 7 -1.52 15.46 -37.04
C ASP A 7 -2.66 16.03 -36.18
N LYS A 8 -3.65 16.66 -36.84
CA LYS A 8 -4.78 17.33 -36.18
C LYS A 8 -5.72 16.36 -35.44
N VAL A 9 -5.83 15.11 -35.88
CA VAL A 9 -6.66 14.08 -35.23
C VAL A 9 -6.01 13.66 -33.91
N VAL A 10 -4.69 13.46 -33.90
CA VAL A 10 -3.93 13.12 -32.68
C VAL A 10 -4.04 14.23 -31.64
N HIS A 11 -3.91 15.49 -32.07
CA HIS A 11 -4.13 16.64 -31.18
C HIS A 11 -5.53 16.66 -30.54
N ARG A 12 -6.56 16.31 -31.31
CA ARG A 12 -7.93 16.29 -30.82
C ARG A 12 -8.12 15.21 -29.75
N SER A 13 -7.53 14.03 -29.96
CA SER A 13 -7.53 12.95 -28.96
C SER A 13 -6.83 13.38 -27.67
N ILE A 14 -5.61 13.92 -27.77
CA ILE A 14 -4.84 14.37 -26.59
C ILE A 14 -5.58 15.46 -25.82
N ASN A 15 -6.18 16.44 -26.51
CA ASN A 15 -6.94 17.49 -25.85
C ASN A 15 -8.18 16.93 -25.13
N LEU A 16 -8.83 15.92 -25.69
CA LEU A 16 -9.95 15.23 -25.05
C LEU A 16 -9.49 14.46 -23.80
N ASP A 17 -8.37 13.74 -23.89
CA ASP A 17 -7.79 13.01 -22.75
C ASP A 17 -7.41 13.97 -21.61
N ILE A 18 -6.80 15.12 -21.94
CA ILE A 18 -6.47 16.16 -20.96
C ILE A 18 -7.75 16.71 -20.31
N ALA A 19 -8.80 16.99 -21.10
CA ALA A 19 -10.06 17.49 -20.55
C ALA A 19 -10.71 16.48 -19.58
N ILE A 20 -10.60 15.17 -19.88
CA ILE A 20 -11.05 14.11 -18.98
C ILE A 20 -10.19 14.07 -17.71
N LEU A 21 -8.87 14.16 -17.83
CA LEU A 21 -7.96 14.21 -16.68
C LEU A 21 -8.25 15.42 -15.77
N ASP A 22 -8.52 16.59 -16.35
CA ASP A 22 -8.88 17.79 -15.61
C ASP A 22 -10.21 17.63 -14.86
N CYS A 23 -11.17 16.93 -15.47
CA CYS A 23 -12.44 16.59 -14.83
C CYS A 23 -12.20 15.68 -13.61
N TYR A 24 -11.45 14.59 -13.79
CA TYR A 24 -11.12 13.70 -12.68
C TYR A 24 -10.34 14.41 -11.58
N HIS A 25 -9.36 15.25 -11.94
CA HIS A 25 -8.57 15.99 -10.95
C HIS A 25 -9.44 16.93 -10.10
N LYS A 26 -10.48 17.54 -10.69
CA LYS A 26 -11.43 18.38 -9.96
C LYS A 26 -12.27 17.59 -8.97
N GLU A 27 -12.77 16.42 -9.37
CA GLU A 27 -13.60 15.55 -8.50
C GLU A 27 -12.80 14.83 -7.41
N LEU A 28 -11.50 14.63 -7.65
CA LEU A 28 -10.64 13.89 -6.73
C LEU A 28 -10.44 14.62 -5.39
N LYS A 29 -10.29 15.95 -5.40
CA LYS A 29 -10.10 16.75 -4.17
C LYS A 29 -11.32 16.74 -3.22
N PRO A 30 -12.56 16.98 -3.68
CA PRO A 30 -13.75 16.83 -2.84
C PRO A 30 -13.89 15.43 -2.27
N LEU A 31 -13.60 14.40 -3.07
CA LEU A 31 -13.69 13.01 -2.64
C LEU A 31 -12.64 12.66 -1.58
N GLU A 32 -11.39 13.10 -1.75
CA GLU A 32 -10.35 13.01 -0.73
C GLU A 32 -10.77 13.69 0.57
N HIS A 33 -11.33 14.91 0.48
CA HIS A 33 -11.82 15.64 1.64
C HIS A 33 -12.97 14.89 2.34
N TYR A 34 -13.92 14.36 1.59
CA TYR A 34 -15.04 13.61 2.13
C TYR A 34 -14.59 12.36 2.90
N ILE A 35 -13.67 11.58 2.32
CA ILE A 35 -13.10 10.39 2.97
C ILE A 35 -12.32 10.78 4.22
N GLU A 36 -11.58 11.90 4.18
CA GLU A 36 -10.86 12.42 5.34
C GLU A 36 -11.82 12.76 6.49
N GLN A 37 -12.95 13.41 6.20
CA GLN A 37 -13.94 13.77 7.22
C GLN A 37 -14.56 12.52 7.86
N MET A 38 -14.94 11.53 7.04
CA MET A 38 -15.48 10.27 7.53
C MET A 38 -14.48 9.57 8.46
N ALA A 39 -13.23 9.46 8.05
CA ALA A 39 -12.27 8.73 8.85
C ALA A 39 -11.84 9.44 10.14
N LYS A 40 -11.85 10.78 10.15
CA LYS A 40 -11.70 11.55 11.41
C LYS A 40 -12.82 11.28 12.40
N GLN A 41 -14.03 10.98 11.93
CA GLN A 41 -15.15 10.65 12.80
C GLN A 41 -15.02 9.23 13.39
N TYR A 42 -14.63 8.26 12.57
CA TYR A 42 -14.56 6.86 13.02
C TYR A 42 -13.27 6.52 13.79
N ASN A 43 -12.10 7.03 13.38
CA ASN A 43 -10.80 6.63 13.92
C ASN A 43 -9.78 7.79 14.01
N PRO A 44 -10.07 8.87 14.76
CA PRO A 44 -9.20 10.05 14.82
C PRO A 44 -7.82 9.75 15.43
N ILE A 45 -7.76 8.90 16.44
CA ILE A 45 -6.51 8.58 17.16
C ILE A 45 -5.55 7.79 16.26
N HIS A 46 -6.06 6.77 15.55
CA HIS A 46 -5.23 5.93 14.68
C HIS A 46 -4.67 6.73 13.50
N LEU A 47 -5.49 7.63 12.94
CA LEU A 47 -5.06 8.56 11.89
C LEU A 47 -3.93 9.47 12.35
N TYR A 48 -4.06 10.05 13.54
CA TYR A 48 -3.05 10.94 14.10
C TYR A 48 -1.72 10.20 14.29
N ILE A 49 -1.74 9.00 14.90
CA ILE A 49 -0.55 8.19 15.11
C ILE A 49 0.17 7.91 13.79
N LEU A 50 -0.55 7.47 12.75
CA LEU A 50 0.06 7.19 11.45
C LEU A 50 0.63 8.43 10.76
N GLN A 51 0.01 9.60 10.93
CA GLN A 51 0.50 10.87 10.37
C GLN A 51 1.74 11.41 11.09
N THR A 52 2.09 10.91 12.28
CA THR A 52 3.37 11.26 12.93
C THR A 52 4.59 10.66 12.20
N ILE A 53 4.37 9.65 11.35
CA ILE A 53 5.43 9.01 10.58
C ILE A 53 5.69 9.83 9.30
N ASN A 54 6.92 10.29 9.13
CA ASN A 54 7.30 11.05 7.95
C ASN A 54 7.14 10.21 6.67
N GLY A 55 6.49 10.78 5.65
CA GLY A 55 6.17 10.10 4.39
C GLY A 55 4.79 9.42 4.36
N ILE A 56 4.09 9.29 5.50
CA ILE A 56 2.71 8.81 5.52
C ILE A 56 1.75 9.99 5.44
N GLY A 57 1.19 10.20 4.25
CA GLY A 57 0.12 11.16 4.02
C GLY A 57 -1.24 10.67 4.50
N ARG A 58 -2.23 11.57 4.51
CA ARG A 58 -3.62 11.29 4.94
C ARG A 58 -4.22 10.06 4.25
N ILE A 59 -4.11 9.96 2.93
CA ILE A 59 -4.67 8.85 2.13
C ILE A 59 -3.98 7.53 2.45
N LEU A 60 -2.67 7.54 2.64
CA LEU A 60 -1.91 6.33 2.98
C LEU A 60 -2.24 5.85 4.40
N ALA A 61 -2.37 6.78 5.36
CA ALA A 61 -2.80 6.45 6.71
C ALA A 61 -4.19 5.78 6.71
N LEU A 62 -5.11 6.28 5.89
CA LEU A 62 -6.42 5.68 5.71
C LEU A 62 -6.35 4.27 5.13
N ALA A 63 -5.61 4.09 4.03
CA ALA A 63 -5.44 2.78 3.43
C ALA A 63 -4.89 1.75 4.43
N ILE A 64 -3.93 2.15 5.26
CA ILE A 64 -3.40 1.29 6.34
C ILE A 64 -4.49 0.95 7.35
N ILE A 65 -5.27 1.93 7.84
CA ILE A 65 -6.35 1.67 8.81
C ILE A 65 -7.40 0.71 8.22
N TYR A 66 -7.78 0.90 6.95
CA TYR A 66 -8.76 0.03 6.29
C TYR A 66 -8.22 -1.37 6.00
N GLU A 67 -6.94 -1.51 5.65
CA GLU A 67 -6.31 -2.81 5.41
C GLU A 67 -6.15 -3.61 6.71
N ILE A 68 -5.85 -2.92 7.82
CA ILE A 68 -5.76 -3.54 9.15
C ILE A 68 -7.17 -3.88 9.67
N GLY A 69 -8.13 -2.97 9.50
CA GLY A 69 -9.47 -3.07 10.08
C GLY A 69 -9.42 -3.04 11.61
N ASP A 70 -10.04 -4.03 12.25
CA ASP A 70 -9.96 -4.20 13.70
C ASP A 70 -8.61 -4.79 14.10
N ILE A 71 -7.82 -4.02 14.85
CA ILE A 71 -6.52 -4.44 15.35
C ILE A 71 -6.61 -5.63 16.31
N ASN A 72 -7.75 -5.82 16.98
CA ASN A 72 -7.96 -6.94 17.92
C ASN A 72 -8.10 -8.30 17.22
N ARG A 73 -8.25 -8.31 15.89
CA ARG A 73 -8.17 -9.55 15.08
C ARG A 73 -6.83 -10.26 15.27
N PHE A 74 -5.77 -9.53 15.61
CA PHE A 74 -4.44 -10.08 15.81
C PHE A 74 -4.20 -10.37 17.28
N SER A 75 -4.13 -11.65 17.65
CA SER A 75 -3.92 -12.05 19.06
C SER A 75 -2.53 -11.70 19.61
N SER A 76 -1.57 -11.29 18.76
CA SER A 76 -0.25 -10.83 19.18
C SER A 76 0.40 -9.93 18.14
N VAL A 77 1.35 -9.10 18.57
CA VAL A 77 2.12 -8.20 17.72
C VAL A 77 2.90 -8.97 16.64
N GLN A 78 3.39 -10.18 16.95
CA GLN A 78 4.09 -11.03 15.97
C GLN A 78 3.19 -11.46 14.81
N LYS A 79 1.91 -11.78 15.09
CA LYS A 79 0.95 -12.16 14.03
C LYS A 79 0.64 -10.97 13.13
N PHE A 80 0.50 -9.78 13.72
CA PHE A 80 0.34 -8.54 12.95
C PHE A 80 1.55 -8.23 12.07
N ALA A 81 2.76 -8.35 12.62
CA ALA A 81 3.99 -8.11 11.88
C ALA A 81 4.23 -9.15 10.77
N SER A 82 3.82 -10.41 10.99
CA SER A 82 3.81 -11.45 9.96
C SER A 82 2.79 -11.14 8.85
N TYR A 83 1.57 -10.71 9.20
CA TYR A 83 0.56 -10.28 8.22
C TYR A 83 1.06 -9.13 7.35
N SER A 84 1.70 -8.15 7.98
CA SER A 84 2.34 -7.01 7.31
C SER A 84 3.63 -7.37 6.54
N ARG A 85 4.01 -8.67 6.52
CA ARG A 85 5.23 -9.21 5.91
C ARG A 85 6.54 -8.58 6.44
N LEU A 86 6.52 -8.10 7.67
CA LEU A 86 7.67 -7.48 8.36
C LEU A 86 8.54 -8.48 9.12
N VAL A 87 8.03 -9.69 9.38
CA VAL A 87 8.75 -10.74 10.12
C VAL A 87 8.90 -11.99 9.26
N LYS A 88 10.07 -12.63 9.34
CA LYS A 88 10.32 -13.90 8.67
C LYS A 88 9.42 -14.98 9.28
N CYS A 89 8.59 -15.60 8.44
CA CYS A 89 7.78 -16.74 8.87
C CYS A 89 8.70 -17.94 9.18
N LYS A 90 8.65 -18.45 10.41
CA LYS A 90 9.16 -19.78 10.74
C LYS A 90 8.11 -20.79 10.27
N ALA A 91 8.31 -21.38 9.10
CA ALA A 91 7.46 -22.47 8.63
C ALA A 91 8.02 -23.78 9.20
N GLU A 92 7.28 -24.40 10.12
CA GLU A 92 7.68 -25.65 10.74
C GLU A 92 6.72 -26.75 10.28
N SER A 93 7.22 -27.74 9.54
CA SER A 93 6.48 -28.94 9.17
C SER A 93 7.34 -30.15 9.53
N ALA A 94 6.79 -31.09 10.30
CA ALA A 94 7.45 -32.35 10.68
C ALA A 94 8.91 -32.16 11.17
N SER A 95 9.08 -31.44 12.28
CA SER A 95 10.37 -31.29 12.98
C SER A 95 11.49 -30.62 12.17
N LYS A 96 11.17 -30.05 11.01
CA LYS A 96 12.09 -29.31 10.15
C LYS A 96 11.73 -27.83 10.17
N ILE A 97 12.67 -27.02 10.65
CA ILE A 97 12.56 -25.56 10.65
C ILE A 97 12.94 -25.08 9.25
N TYR A 98 11.96 -24.62 8.48
CA TYR A 98 12.21 -23.95 7.21
C TYR A 98 12.31 -22.45 7.46
N TRP A 99 13.51 -21.90 7.28
CA TRP A 99 13.68 -20.46 7.08
C TRP A 99 13.23 -20.14 5.65
N GLN A 100 11.98 -19.71 5.47
CA GLN A 100 11.60 -19.10 4.20
C GLN A 100 12.29 -17.75 4.10
N TYR A 101 13.41 -17.72 3.39
CA TYR A 101 13.96 -16.48 2.85
C TYR A 101 12.87 -15.87 1.97
N THR A 102 12.24 -14.79 2.42
CA THR A 102 11.47 -13.95 1.51
C THR A 102 12.49 -13.20 0.67
N SER A 103 12.98 -13.81 -0.41
CA SER A 103 13.82 -13.15 -1.42
C SER A 103 13.02 -12.17 -2.28
N LYS A 104 12.17 -11.37 -1.64
CA LYS A 104 11.31 -10.37 -2.28
C LYS A 104 11.22 -9.06 -1.48
N MET A 105 12.32 -8.67 -0.82
CA MET A 105 13.08 -7.57 -1.42
C MET A 105 13.94 -8.23 -2.50
N GLY A 106 13.89 -7.70 -3.73
CA GLY A 106 14.10 -8.42 -4.98
C GLY A 106 15.29 -9.41 -5.09
N PHE A 107 15.14 -10.27 -6.10
CA PHE A 107 16.04 -11.30 -6.64
C PHE A 107 15.76 -12.77 -6.27
N LEU A 108 15.45 -13.55 -7.32
CA LEU A 108 15.37 -15.01 -7.35
C LEU A 108 16.70 -15.66 -6.91
N GLY A 109 16.58 -16.78 -6.22
CA GLY A 109 17.56 -17.87 -6.29
C GLY A 109 18.52 -17.98 -5.11
N SER A 110 18.19 -18.86 -4.15
CA SER A 110 19.05 -19.95 -3.69
C SER A 110 18.46 -20.61 -2.44
N ARG A 111 18.07 -21.89 -2.56
CA ARG A 111 17.74 -22.75 -1.42
C ARG A 111 19.04 -23.13 -0.71
N ARG A 112 19.21 -22.75 0.56
CA ARG A 112 20.20 -23.38 1.44
C ARG A 112 19.46 -24.04 2.61
N ILE A 113 19.53 -25.36 2.64
CA ILE A 113 19.08 -26.19 3.75
C ILE A 113 20.25 -26.23 4.73
N ALA A 114 20.09 -25.64 5.92
CA ALA A 114 21.03 -25.86 7.01
C ALA A 114 20.57 -27.13 7.75
N ALA A 115 21.22 -28.26 7.48
CA ALA A 115 21.21 -29.39 8.39
C ALA A 115 22.07 -28.99 9.60
N SER A 116 21.48 -29.03 10.80
CA SER A 116 22.27 -28.98 12.05
C SER A 116 22.74 -30.40 12.38
N PRO A 117 23.93 -30.56 13.01
CA PRO A 117 24.44 -31.86 13.46
C PRO A 117 23.61 -32.49 14.58
#